data_AF-A0A536BCZ4-F1
#
_entry.id   AF-A0A536BCZ4-F1
#
_cell.length_a   1.000
_cell.length_b   1.000
_cell.length_c   1.000
_cell.angle_alpha   90.00
_cell.angle_beta   90.00
_cell.angle_gamma   90.00
#
_symmetry.space_group_name_H-M   'P 1'
#
loop_
_entity.id
_entity.type
_entity.pdbx_description
1 polymer ?
#
loop_
_entity_poly.entity_id
_entity_poly.type
_entity_poly.pdbx_seq_one_letter_code
_entity_poly.pdbx_strand_id
1 'polypeptide(L)'
;MAAPDEPGLLAALVGQRGDLSGVRALLAEGGIVERQPGDLRASARRHGFRPAQVRRLFMVRELARRWHVPADSAAPAVTSPREALLQFQELRGSLKECFAVLYLNTRNQPLGCERVAVGGLN
;
A
#
# COMPACT_ATOMS: atom_id res chain seq x y z
N MET A 1 19.54 13.12 12.91
CA MET A 1 18.62 11.97 12.96
C MET A 1 19.42 10.73 12.63
N ALA A 2 19.44 9.72 13.51
CA ALA A 2 20.03 8.43 13.17
C ALA A 2 19.28 7.83 11.96
N ALA A 3 20.00 7.18 11.04
CA ALA A 3 19.36 6.47 9.93
C ALA A 3 18.37 5.43 10.50
N PRO A 4 17.19 5.24 9.87
CA PRO A 4 16.25 4.24 10.32
C PRO A 4 16.88 2.85 10.29
N ASP A 5 16.78 2.10 11.39
CA ASP A 5 17.22 0.70 11.46
C ASP A 5 16.23 -0.19 10.68
N GLU A 6 16.38 -0.19 9.36
CA GLU A 6 15.52 -0.95 8.43
C GLU A 6 15.41 -2.45 8.80
N PRO A 7 16.51 -3.16 9.15
CA PRO A 7 16.43 -4.53 9.65
C PRO A 7 15.59 -4.66 10.93
N GLY A 8 15.78 -3.76 11.89
CA GLY A 8 15.02 -3.76 13.14
C GLY A 8 13.53 -3.56 12.92
N LEU A 9 13.15 -2.63 12.03
CA LEU A 9 11.75 -2.36 11.68
C LEU A 9 11.11 -3.59 11.02
N LEU A 10 11.76 -4.17 10.01
CA LEU A 10 11.23 -5.36 9.34
C LEU A 10 11.12 -6.53 10.31
N ALA A 11 12.12 -6.73 11.18
CA ALA A 11 12.10 -7.76 12.20
C ALA A 11 10.88 -7.62 13.13
N ALA A 12 10.59 -6.41 13.60
CA ALA A 12 9.42 -6.14 14.41
C ALA A 12 8.11 -6.50 13.68
N LEU A 13 7.98 -6.12 12.41
CA LEU A 13 6.79 -6.36 11.60
C LEU A 13 6.55 -7.85 11.30
N VAL A 14 7.60 -8.62 11.07
CA VAL A 14 7.47 -10.08 10.86
C VAL A 14 7.44 -10.86 12.18
N GLY A 15 7.70 -10.18 13.30
CA GLY A 15 7.79 -10.77 14.64
C GLY A 15 9.03 -11.65 14.82
N GLN A 16 10.14 -11.31 14.15
CA GLN A 16 11.46 -11.87 14.42
C GLN A 16 12.03 -11.24 15.69
N ARG A 17 12.58 -12.07 16.57
CA ARG A 17 13.27 -11.65 17.80
C ARG A 17 14.65 -12.29 17.84
N GLY A 18 15.64 -11.60 18.39
CA GLY A 18 17.01 -12.10 18.49
C GLY A 18 17.78 -11.90 17.19
N ASP A 19 18.30 -12.98 16.62
CA ASP A 19 19.16 -12.91 15.44
C ASP A 19 18.44 -12.31 14.22
N LEU A 20 19.07 -11.28 13.64
CA LEU A 20 18.59 -10.53 12.48
C LEU A 20 19.32 -10.90 11.19
N SER A 21 20.22 -11.88 11.20
CA SER A 21 21.01 -12.32 10.04
C SER A 21 20.14 -12.59 8.81
N GLY A 22 19.07 -13.38 8.97
CA GLY A 22 18.12 -13.69 7.89
C GLY A 22 17.33 -12.47 7.39
N VAL A 23 17.02 -11.52 8.27
CA VAL A 23 16.34 -10.27 7.89
C VAL A 23 17.28 -9.38 7.08
N ARG A 24 18.54 -9.25 7.51
CA ARG A 24 19.58 -8.51 6.79
C ARG A 24 19.87 -9.13 5.43
N ALA A 25 19.97 -10.46 5.37
CA ALA A 25 20.22 -11.19 4.13
C ALA A 25 19.05 -11.05 3.15
N LEU A 26 17.80 -11.10 3.63
CA LEU A 26 16.62 -10.85 2.80
C LEU A 26 16.62 -9.44 2.21
N LEU A 27 16.93 -8.42 3.02
CA LEU A 27 16.99 -7.02 2.58
C LEU A 27 18.16 -6.76 1.62
N ALA A 28 19.29 -7.46 1.78
CA ALA A 28 20.43 -7.37 0.88
C ALA A 28 20.12 -7.88 -0.54
N GLU A 29 19.10 -8.74 -0.71
CA GLU A 29 18.62 -9.18 -2.03
C GLU A 29 17.73 -8.13 -2.74
N GLY A 30 17.43 -7.01 -2.10
CA GLY A 30 16.68 -5.89 -2.68
C GLY A 30 15.31 -5.64 -2.04
N GLY A 31 14.55 -4.73 -2.66
CA GLY A 31 13.28 -4.24 -2.14
C GLY A 31 12.17 -5.30 -2.07
N ILE A 32 11.37 -5.26 -1.01
CA ILE A 32 10.30 -6.24 -0.77
C ILE A 32 9.09 -6.00 -1.69
N VAL A 33 8.85 -4.75 -2.07
CA VAL A 33 7.65 -4.33 -2.83
C VAL A 33 7.76 -4.71 -4.30
N GLU A 34 8.93 -4.45 -4.88
CA GLU A 34 9.24 -4.61 -6.30
C GLU A 34 9.41 -6.08 -6.70
N ARG A 35 9.73 -6.95 -5.73
CA ARG A 35 9.93 -8.38 -5.98
C ARG A 35 8.65 -9.11 -6.35
N GLN A 36 8.80 -10.08 -7.26
CA GLN A 36 7.75 -11.03 -7.61
C GLN A 36 7.35 -11.86 -6.38
N PRO A 37 6.04 -12.12 -6.15
CA PRO A 37 5.58 -12.86 -4.97
C PRO A 37 6.21 -14.25 -4.82
N GLY A 38 6.42 -14.98 -5.91
CA GLY A 38 7.05 -16.30 -5.87
C GLY A 38 8.50 -16.24 -5.38
N ASP A 39 9.27 -15.29 -5.92
CA ASP A 39 10.68 -15.08 -5.57
C ASP A 39 10.84 -14.64 -4.11
N LEU A 40 10.07 -13.64 -3.67
CA LEU A 40 10.12 -13.17 -2.28
C LEU A 40 9.83 -14.30 -1.27
N ARG A 41 8.86 -15.17 -1.58
CA ARG A 41 8.53 -16.33 -0.74
C ARG A 41 9.69 -17.32 -0.68
N ALA A 42 10.31 -17.62 -1.82
CA ALA A 42 11.42 -18.55 -1.91
C ALA A 42 12.62 -18.02 -1.12
N SER A 43 12.97 -16.75 -1.31
CA SER A 43 14.05 -16.09 -0.59
C SER A 43 13.84 -16.05 0.91
N ALA A 44 12.66 -15.62 1.39
CA ALA A 44 12.37 -15.60 2.82
C ALA A 44 12.55 -16.98 3.47
N ARG A 45 12.13 -18.06 2.78
CA ARG A 45 12.34 -19.43 3.26
C ARG A 45 13.83 -19.83 3.29
N ARG A 46 14.62 -19.45 2.29
CA ARG A 46 16.08 -19.68 2.30
C ARG A 46 16.76 -19.00 3.49
N HIS A 47 16.26 -17.83 3.89
CA HIS A 47 16.76 -17.05 5.03
C HIS A 47 16.12 -17.41 6.37
N GLY A 48 15.49 -18.59 6.48
CA GLY A 48 15.01 -19.14 7.74
C GLY A 48 13.66 -18.60 8.23
N PHE A 49 12.90 -17.88 7.41
CA PHE A 49 11.58 -17.37 7.81
C PHE A 49 10.58 -18.52 7.95
N ARG A 50 9.92 -18.57 9.10
CA ARG A 50 8.82 -19.51 9.37
C ARG A 50 7.59 -19.17 8.52
N PRO A 51 6.67 -20.12 8.26
CA PRO A 51 5.46 -19.86 7.48
C PRO A 51 4.62 -18.67 7.97
N ALA A 52 4.54 -18.44 9.28
CA ALA A 52 3.85 -17.29 9.86
C ALA A 52 4.55 -15.95 9.54
N GLN A 53 5.89 -15.94 9.56
CA GLN A 53 6.69 -14.75 9.25
C GLN A 53 6.61 -14.42 7.76
N VAL A 54 6.60 -15.45 6.90
CA VAL A 54 6.35 -15.26 5.46
C VAL A 54 4.98 -14.63 5.23
N ARG A 55 3.91 -15.09 5.90
CA ARG A 55 2.58 -14.46 5.78
C ARG A 55 2.61 -12.99 6.20
N ARG A 56 3.24 -12.67 7.33
CA ARG A 56 3.40 -11.28 7.79
C ARG A 56 4.22 -10.43 6.81
N LEU A 57 5.30 -10.98 6.24
CA LEU A 57 6.08 -10.32 5.20
C LEU A 57 5.21 -9.95 3.99
N PHE A 58 4.30 -10.84 3.56
CA PHE A 58 3.35 -10.53 2.49
C PHE A 58 2.32 -9.46 2.88
N MET A 59 1.88 -9.43 4.14
CA MET A 59 1.01 -8.35 4.62
C MET A 59 1.73 -7.01 4.63
N VAL A 60 2.99 -6.98 5.10
CA VAL A 60 3.84 -5.79 5.08
C VAL A 60 4.07 -5.32 3.65
N ARG A 61 4.38 -6.25 2.73
CA ARG A 61 4.52 -5.96 1.31
C ARG A 61 3.25 -5.34 0.73
N GLU A 62 2.09 -5.93 1.02
CA GLU A 62 0.82 -5.43 0.49
C GLU A 62 0.46 -4.06 1.09
N LEU A 63 0.73 -3.85 2.37
CA LEU A 63 0.57 -2.54 3.02
C LEU A 63 1.51 -1.51 2.38
N ALA A 64 2.79 -1.83 2.23
CA ALA A 64 3.78 -0.98 1.61
C ALA A 64 3.42 -0.69 0.14
N ARG A 65 2.89 -1.65 -0.62
CA ARG A 65 2.41 -1.45 -1.99
C ARG A 65 1.18 -0.55 -2.08
N ARG A 66 0.29 -0.59 -1.08
CA ARG A 66 -0.87 0.31 -1.01
C ARG A 66 -0.50 1.72 -0.54
N TRP A 67 0.52 1.82 0.31
CA TRP A 67 0.99 3.08 0.85
C TRP A 67 1.97 3.79 -0.08
N HIS A 68 2.80 3.02 -0.78
CA HIS A 68 3.63 3.45 -1.89
C HIS A 68 2.74 3.49 -3.13
N VAL A 69 1.96 4.57 -3.24
CA VAL A 69 1.35 5.00 -4.50
C VAL A 69 2.39 5.90 -5.17
N PRO A 70 3.17 5.43 -6.17
CA PRO A 70 3.92 6.33 -7.04
C PRO A 70 2.97 7.41 -7.54
N ALA A 71 3.42 8.66 -7.63
CA ALA A 71 2.60 9.77 -8.10
C ALA A 71 1.92 9.49 -9.47
N ASP A 72 2.50 8.59 -10.27
CA ASP A 72 1.97 8.15 -11.58
C ASP A 72 1.40 6.71 -11.61
N SER A 73 1.37 5.99 -10.48
CA SER A 73 0.77 4.66 -10.39
C SER A 73 -0.70 4.80 -10.05
N ALA A 74 -1.51 4.91 -11.10
CA ALA A 74 -2.96 4.97 -11.08
C ALA A 74 -3.57 4.10 -9.96
N ALA A 75 -4.35 4.76 -9.10
CA ALA A 75 -5.08 4.15 -7.99
C ALA A 75 -5.84 2.87 -8.43
N PRO A 76 -6.18 1.95 -7.50
CA PRO A 76 -6.90 0.75 -7.86
C PRO A 76 -8.15 1.09 -8.69
N ALA A 77 -8.39 0.29 -9.73
CA ALA A 77 -9.53 0.49 -10.62
C ALA A 77 -10.83 0.48 -9.81
N VAL A 78 -11.70 1.45 -10.10
CA VAL A 78 -13.05 1.53 -9.54
C VAL A 78 -13.92 0.59 -10.36
N THR A 79 -14.34 -0.51 -9.74
CA THR A 79 -15.19 -1.53 -10.37
C THR A 79 -16.64 -1.46 -9.91
N SER A 80 -16.92 -0.63 -8.91
CA SER A 80 -18.27 -0.42 -8.39
C SER A 80 -18.49 1.00 -7.83
N PRO A 81 -19.75 1.47 -7.75
CA PRO A 81 -20.08 2.73 -7.09
C PRO A 81 -19.61 2.79 -5.63
N ARG A 82 -19.59 1.64 -4.94
CA ARG A 82 -19.14 1.54 -3.54
C ARG A 82 -17.63 1.83 -3.41
N GLU A 83 -16.85 1.43 -4.40
CA GLU A 83 -15.41 1.72 -4.45
C GLU A 83 -15.15 3.18 -4.83
N ALA A 84 -15.98 3.76 -5.70
CA ALA A 84 -15.91 5.19 -6.05
C ALA A 84 -16.07 6.07 -4.80
N LEU A 85 -17.00 5.72 -3.91
CA LEU A 85 -17.23 6.39 -2.63
C LEU A 85 -15.97 6.46 -1.74
N LEU A 86 -15.04 5.51 -1.89
CA LEU A 86 -13.80 5.52 -1.12
C LEU A 86 -12.85 6.65 -1.53
N GLN A 87 -13.00 7.19 -2.74
CA GLN A 87 -12.17 8.29 -3.25
C GLN A 87 -12.63 9.67 -2.74
N PHE A 88 -13.86 9.76 -2.23
CA PHE A 88 -14.47 11.02 -1.78
C PHE A 88 -14.43 11.22 -0.26
N GLN A 89 -13.36 10.77 0.42
CA GLN A 89 -13.28 10.85 1.89
C GLN A 89 -13.42 12.29 2.41
N GLU A 90 -12.89 13.27 1.66
CA GLU A 90 -12.97 14.69 2.00
C GLU A 90 -14.41 15.22 2.07
N LEU A 91 -15.35 14.59 1.34
CA LEU A 91 -16.76 14.99 1.38
C LEU A 91 -17.47 14.55 2.66
N ARG A 92 -16.96 13.54 3.38
CA ARG A 92 -17.61 13.02 4.59
C ARG A 92 -17.72 14.05 5.71
N GLY A 93 -16.82 15.03 5.74
CA GLY A 93 -16.84 16.13 6.70
C GLY A 93 -17.54 17.39 6.20
N SER A 94 -18.08 17.40 4.97
CA SER A 94 -18.71 18.59 4.42
C SER A 94 -20.09 18.83 5.04
N LEU A 95 -20.30 20.05 5.57
CA LEU A 95 -21.59 20.51 6.08
C LEU A 95 -22.54 21.01 4.98
N LYS A 96 -22.08 21.00 3.72
CA LYS A 96 -22.82 21.49 2.55
C LYS A 96 -22.94 20.38 1.53
N GLU A 97 -24.08 20.35 0.83
CA GLU A 97 -24.24 19.55 -0.38
C GLU A 97 -23.16 19.90 -1.39
N CYS A 98 -22.62 18.87 -2.04
CA CYS A 98 -21.51 19.01 -2.98
C CYS A 98 -21.75 18.12 -4.19
N PHE A 99 -21.44 18.67 -5.36
CA PHE A 99 -21.27 17.87 -6.57
C PHE A 99 -19.77 17.72 -6.83
N ALA A 100 -19.32 16.48 -6.95
CA ALA A 100 -17.92 16.16 -7.16
C ALA A 100 -17.78 15.15 -8.30
N VAL A 101 -16.66 15.25 -9.00
CA VAL A 101 -16.32 14.41 -10.15
C VAL A 101 -15.07 13.62 -9.81
N LEU A 102 -15.09 12.32 -10.12
CA LEU A 102 -13.93 11.44 -10.08
C LEU A 102 -13.43 11.24 -11.50
N TYR A 103 -12.24 11.76 -11.80
CA TYR A 103 -11.58 11.53 -13.08
C TYR A 103 -10.99 10.13 -13.11
N LEU A 104 -11.31 9.35 -14.14
CA LEU A 104 -10.81 7.99 -14.33
C LEU A 104 -10.05 7.89 -15.66
N ASN A 105 -9.06 7.01 -15.73
CA ASN A 105 -8.44 6.60 -16.99
C ASN A 105 -9.25 5.48 -17.69
N THR A 106 -8.80 5.03 -18.86
CA THR A 106 -9.44 3.97 -19.66
C THR A 106 -9.46 2.58 -18.99
N ARG A 107 -8.75 2.42 -17.87
CA ARG A 107 -8.75 1.21 -17.03
C ARG A 107 -9.58 1.40 -15.75
N ASN A 108 -10.44 2.41 -15.70
CA ASN A 108 -11.25 2.81 -14.55
C ASN A 108 -10.42 3.20 -13.31
N GLN A 109 -9.16 3.62 -13.49
CA GLN A 109 -8.31 4.00 -12.37
C GLN A 109 -8.43 5.50 -12.07
N PRO A 110 -8.55 5.91 -10.80
CA PRO A 110 -8.59 7.32 -10.44
C PRO A 110 -7.35 8.09 -10.90
N LEU A 111 -7.60 9.22 -11.55
CA LEU A 111 -6.64 10.25 -11.92
C LEU A 111 -6.70 11.45 -10.98
N GLY A 112 -7.88 11.73 -10.42
CA GLY A 112 -8.09 12.86 -9.51
C GLY A 112 -9.56 13.02 -9.14
N CYS A 113 -9.82 13.89 -8.17
CA CYS A 113 -11.16 14.23 -7.72
C CYS A 113 -11.28 15.76 -7.66
N GLU A 114 -12.41 16.29 -8.13
CA GLU A 114 -12.69 17.73 -8.10
C GLU A 114 -14.08 17.99 -7.55
N ARG A 115 -14.20 19.00 -6.67
CA ARG A 115 -15.49 19.55 -6.25
C ARG A 115 -15.90 20.63 -7.24
N VAL A 116 -16.99 20.38 -7.95
CA VAL A 116 -17.47 21.23 -9.04
C VAL A 116 -18.56 22.19 -8.54
N ALA A 117 -19.34 21.81 -7.54
CA ALA A 117 -20.32 22.71 -6.92
C ALA A 117 -20.45 22.47 -5.42
N VAL A 118 -20.78 23.53 -4.67
CA VAL A 118 -21.01 23.51 -3.22
C VAL A 118 -22.23 24.37 -2.90
N GLY A 119 -23.29 23.75 -2.39
CA GLY A 119 -24.61 24.36 -2.21
C GLY A 119 -25.73 23.48 -2.78
N GLY A 120 -26.96 24.01 -2.81
CA GLY A 120 -28.12 23.29 -3.34
C GLY A 120 -27.94 22.97 -4.81
N LEU A 121 -28.08 21.69 -5.15
CA LEU A 121 -28.08 21.22 -6.53
C LEU A 121 -29.48 21.39 -7.11
N ASN A 122 -29.69 22.45 -7.90
CA ASN A 122 -30.92 22.73 -8.62
C ASN A 122 -30.70 22.60 -10.12
#